data_AF-A0A940IFY6-F1
#
_entry.id   AF-A0A940IFY6-F1
#
_cell.length_a   1.000
_cell.length_b   1.000
_cell.length_c   1.000
_cell.angle_alpha   90.00
_cell.angle_beta   90.00
_cell.angle_gamma   90.00
#
_symmetry.space_group_name_H-M   'P 1'
#
loop_
_entity.id
_entity.type
_entity.pdbx_description
1 polymer ?
#
loop_
_entity_poly.entity_id
_entity_poly.type
_entity_poly.pdbx_seq_one_letter_code
_entity_poly.pdbx_strand_id
1 'polypeptide(L)'
;LLDDKEDKRTFVKKIAEKTGLNPFMENNPDRRDLSKPVSDRIQYPVERWLSGFRDAKFVITDSFHGCVFSILFNRPFLVIRNNGRGGSRFESLLDVFGLSDCLVSENDILDFRYETVEFDWKKINAVLDRERQSAHDFLCRHI
;
A
#
# COMPACT_ATOMS: atom_id res chain seq x y z
N LEU A 1 6.72 -2.89 -2.68
CA LEU A 1 7.07 -2.18 -3.94
C LEU A 1 7.18 -3.16 -5.10
N LEU A 2 6.67 -2.78 -6.27
CA LEU A 2 6.58 -3.63 -7.47
C LEU A 2 7.79 -3.48 -8.41
N ASP A 3 8.45 -2.33 -8.34
CA ASP A 3 9.71 -2.01 -8.98
C ASP A 3 10.74 -1.57 -7.93
N ASP A 4 11.97 -2.05 -8.08
CA ASP A 4 13.08 -1.79 -7.16
C ASP A 4 13.96 -0.68 -7.74
N LYS A 5 13.58 0.57 -7.47
CA LYS A 5 14.34 1.78 -7.86
C LYS A 5 15.11 2.32 -6.65
N GLU A 6 16.27 2.92 -6.88
CA GLU A 6 17.13 3.47 -5.82
C GLU A 6 16.40 4.50 -4.95
N ASP A 7 15.66 5.43 -5.55
CA ASP A 7 14.95 6.48 -4.80
C ASP A 7 13.91 5.89 -3.84
N LYS A 8 13.21 4.82 -4.25
CA LYS A 8 12.26 4.11 -3.38
C LYS A 8 12.97 3.38 -2.24
N ARG A 9 14.12 2.76 -2.51
CA ARG A 9 14.94 2.13 -1.45
C ARG A 9 15.43 3.16 -0.44
N THR A 10 15.93 4.29 -0.92
CA THR A 10 16.39 5.41 -0.09
C THR A 10 15.23 5.97 0.74
N PHE A 11 14.05 6.13 0.14
CA PHE A 11 12.86 6.56 0.85
C PHE A 11 12.46 5.58 1.97
N VAL A 12 12.40 4.28 1.69
CA VAL A 12 12.10 3.26 2.71
C VAL A 12 13.10 3.31 3.85
N LYS A 13 14.40 3.43 3.56
CA LYS A 13 15.45 3.57 4.58
C LYS A 13 15.26 4.83 5.44
N LYS A 14 14.98 5.98 4.82
CA LYS A 14 14.71 7.25 5.52
C LYS A 14 13.54 7.12 6.49
N ILE A 15 12.44 6.47 6.07
CA ILE A 15 11.28 6.25 6.93
C ILE A 15 11.61 5.25 8.05
N ALA A 16 12.33 4.17 7.76
CA ALA A 16 12.77 3.18 8.73
C ALA A 16 13.65 3.81 9.84
N GLU A 17 14.62 4.64 9.46
CA GLU A 17 15.49 5.36 10.41
C GLU A 17 14.70 6.31 11.31
N LYS A 18 13.77 7.09 10.75
CA LYS A 18 12.94 8.03 11.52
C LYS A 18 11.96 7.33 12.47
N THR A 19 11.42 6.19 12.06
CA THR A 19 10.41 5.45 12.84
C THR A 19 11.02 4.42 13.79
N GLY A 20 12.31 4.07 13.62
CA GLY A 20 12.95 2.97 14.32
C GLY A 20 12.41 1.58 13.92
N LEU A 21 11.73 1.47 12.77
CA LEU A 21 11.13 0.23 12.29
C LEU A 21 12.09 -0.54 11.38
N ASN A 22 12.00 -1.87 11.41
CA ASN A 22 12.74 -2.75 10.50
C ASN A 22 11.93 -3.02 9.23
N PRO A 23 12.39 -2.58 8.04
CA PRO A 23 11.67 -2.81 6.80
C PRO A 23 11.78 -4.26 6.34
N PHE A 24 10.70 -4.79 5.76
CA PHE A 24 10.67 -6.08 5.08
C PHE A 24 9.89 -5.97 3.76
N MET A 25 10.08 -6.96 2.89
CA MET A 25 9.41 -7.03 1.60
C MET A 25 8.52 -8.27 1.52
N GLU A 26 7.28 -8.09 1.07
CA GLU A 26 6.29 -9.18 0.95
C GLU A 26 6.40 -10.00 -0.34
N ASN A 27 7.21 -9.55 -1.30
CA ASN A 27 7.44 -10.28 -2.54
C ASN A 27 8.72 -11.09 -2.44
N ASN A 28 8.71 -12.30 -3.03
CA ASN A 28 9.95 -13.03 -3.24
C ASN A 28 10.86 -12.18 -4.16
N PRO A 29 12.08 -11.79 -3.72
CA PRO A 29 13.01 -10.99 -4.53
C PRO A 29 13.43 -11.73 -5.81
N ASP A 30 13.51 -13.05 -5.75
CA ASP A 30 14.02 -13.92 -6.81
C ASP A 30 12.94 -14.31 -7.83
N ARG A 31 11.68 -13.91 -7.62
CA ARG A 31 10.54 -14.31 -8.47
C ARG A 31 10.69 -13.98 -9.96
N ARG A 32 11.58 -13.04 -10.30
CA ARG A 32 11.89 -12.61 -11.67
C ARG A 32 13.31 -12.97 -12.12
N ASP A 33 14.13 -13.57 -11.26
CA ASP A 33 15.50 -13.93 -11.58
C ASP A 33 15.55 -15.26 -12.34
N LEU A 34 15.64 -15.19 -13.67
CA LEU A 34 15.66 -16.37 -14.52
C LEU A 34 16.94 -17.21 -14.37
N SER A 35 17.98 -16.71 -13.70
CA SER A 35 19.20 -17.49 -13.41
C SER A 35 19.00 -18.49 -12.27
N LYS A 36 17.94 -18.34 -11.47
CA LYS A 36 17.64 -19.21 -10.32
C LYS A 36 16.67 -20.35 -10.68
N PRO A 37 16.77 -21.51 -10.00
CA PRO A 37 15.83 -22.62 -10.13
C PRO A 37 14.38 -22.17 -9.89
N VAL A 38 13.42 -22.80 -10.57
CA VAL A 38 11.99 -22.45 -10.43
C VAL A 38 11.51 -22.50 -8.97
N SER A 39 12.01 -23.46 -8.18
CA SER A 39 11.73 -23.59 -6.74
C SER A 39 11.99 -22.31 -5.96
N ASP A 40 13.05 -21.58 -6.32
CA ASP A 40 13.51 -20.41 -5.58
C ASP A 40 12.77 -19.14 -6.01
N ARG A 41 12.06 -19.20 -7.14
CA ARG A 41 11.29 -18.10 -7.70
C ARG A 41 9.81 -18.16 -7.33
N ILE A 42 9.38 -19.17 -6.57
CA ILE A 42 8.00 -19.33 -6.15
C ILE A 42 7.60 -18.14 -5.27
N GLN A 43 6.53 -17.45 -5.64
CA GLN A 43 5.99 -16.36 -4.85
C GLN A 43 5.44 -16.89 -3.53
N TYR A 44 5.57 -16.10 -2.46
CA TYR A 44 5.03 -16.47 -1.16
C TYR A 44 3.50 -16.68 -1.21
N PRO A 45 2.95 -17.56 -0.34
CA PRO A 45 1.51 -17.76 -0.24
C PRO A 45 0.75 -16.45 0.04
N VAL A 46 -0.49 -16.38 -0.42
CA VAL A 46 -1.32 -15.17 -0.27
C VAL A 46 -1.57 -14.85 1.20
N GLU A 47 -1.65 -15.86 2.07
CA GLU A 47 -1.83 -15.72 3.51
C GLU A 47 -0.64 -15.02 4.14
N ARG A 48 0.59 -15.37 3.71
CA ARG A 48 1.80 -14.68 4.15
C ARG A 48 1.77 -13.23 3.69
N TRP A 49 1.45 -13.01 2.43
CA TRP A 49 1.32 -11.67 1.84
C TRP A 49 0.31 -10.80 2.61
N LEU A 50 -0.87 -11.34 2.92
CA LEU A 50 -1.90 -10.66 3.72
C LEU A 50 -1.46 -10.40 5.16
N SER A 51 -0.78 -11.37 5.79
CA SER A 51 -0.26 -11.21 7.15
C SER A 51 0.77 -10.09 7.25
N GLY A 52 1.56 -9.87 6.19
CA GLY A 52 2.50 -8.75 6.10
C GLY A 52 1.82 -7.40 6.25
N PHE A 53 0.68 -7.18 5.58
CA PHE A 53 -0.10 -5.96 5.78
C PHE A 53 -0.74 -5.94 7.16
N ARG A 54 -1.41 -7.02 7.56
CA ARG A 54 -2.12 -7.09 8.85
C ARG A 54 -1.20 -6.80 10.02
N ASP A 55 0.03 -7.28 10.03
CA ASP A 55 0.91 -7.20 11.20
C ASP A 55 1.92 -6.04 11.13
N ALA A 56 2.05 -5.38 9.97
CA ALA A 56 2.90 -4.20 9.81
C ALA A 56 2.48 -3.05 10.74
N LYS A 57 3.47 -2.28 11.19
CA LYS A 57 3.24 -0.99 11.88
C LYS A 57 3.03 0.17 10.92
N PHE A 58 3.57 0.04 9.71
CA PHE A 58 3.49 1.03 8.65
C PHE A 58 3.68 0.34 7.29
N VAL A 59 2.98 0.77 6.25
CA VAL A 59 3.06 0.19 4.91
C VAL A 59 3.53 1.24 3.89
N ILE A 60 4.52 0.89 3.06
CA ILE A 60 4.89 1.70 1.88
C ILE A 60 4.62 0.85 0.64
N THR A 61 3.72 1.32 -0.23
CA THR A 61 3.23 0.56 -1.37
C THR A 61 3.17 1.39 -2.64
N ASP A 62 3.35 0.76 -3.78
CA ASP A 62 3.03 1.25 -5.13
C ASP A 62 2.03 0.33 -5.84
N SER A 63 1.42 -0.59 -5.08
CA SER A 63 0.39 -1.51 -5.52
C SER A 63 -0.98 -1.04 -5.04
N PHE A 64 -1.97 -1.06 -5.95
CA PHE A 64 -3.37 -0.76 -5.64
C PHE A 64 -3.89 -1.64 -4.50
N HIS A 65 -3.63 -2.95 -4.56
CA HIS A 65 -4.08 -3.85 -3.50
C HIS A 65 -3.39 -3.57 -2.17
N GLY A 66 -2.12 -3.17 -2.17
CA GLY A 66 -1.44 -2.77 -0.94
C GLY A 66 -2.10 -1.56 -0.28
N CYS A 67 -2.60 -0.60 -1.07
CA CYS A 67 -3.38 0.52 -0.56
C CYS A 67 -4.71 0.04 0.05
N VAL A 68 -5.48 -0.77 -0.69
CA VAL A 68 -6.76 -1.33 -0.22
C VAL A 68 -6.59 -2.12 1.07
N PHE A 69 -5.63 -3.04 1.15
CA PHE A 69 -5.42 -3.84 2.36
C PHE A 69 -4.90 -3.00 3.55
N SER A 70 -4.17 -1.91 3.30
CA SER A 70 -3.78 -1.00 4.38
C SER A 70 -4.99 -0.30 5.00
N ILE A 71 -5.97 0.11 4.18
CA ILE A 71 -7.25 0.65 4.65
C ILE A 71 -8.02 -0.43 5.41
N LEU A 72 -8.20 -1.62 4.83
CA LEU A 72 -8.98 -2.71 5.43
C LEU A 72 -8.42 -3.19 6.78
N PHE A 73 -7.09 -3.18 6.96
CA PHE A 73 -6.43 -3.60 8.19
C PHE A 73 -6.12 -2.46 9.17
N ASN A 74 -6.58 -1.23 8.90
CA ASN A 74 -6.31 -0.05 9.70
C ASN A 74 -4.81 0.16 9.95
N ARG A 75 -4.02 0.13 8.88
CA ARG A 75 -2.56 0.33 8.93
C ARG A 75 -2.17 1.65 8.32
N PRO A 76 -1.41 2.51 9.05
CA PRO A 76 -0.84 3.71 8.47
C PRO A 76 0.00 3.37 7.24
N PHE A 77 -0.13 4.15 6.17
CA PHE A 77 0.49 3.81 4.90
C PHE A 77 0.81 5.01 4.02
N LEU A 78 1.74 4.81 3.08
CA LEU A 78 2.00 5.73 1.98
C LEU A 78 1.91 5.00 0.65
N VAL A 79 1.37 5.69 -0.33
CA VAL A 79 1.25 5.22 -1.71
C VAL A 79 2.19 6.00 -2.59
N ILE A 80 3.16 5.34 -3.20
CA ILE A 80 4.04 5.97 -4.18
C ILE A 80 3.34 5.89 -5.55
N ARG A 81 2.97 7.04 -6.11
CA ARG A 81 2.35 7.15 -7.43
C ARG A 81 3.41 6.89 -8.49
N ASN A 82 3.30 5.75 -9.17
CA ASN A 82 4.11 5.45 -10.34
C ASN A 82 3.47 6.10 -11.58
N ASN A 83 4.16 7.07 -12.20
CA ASN A 83 3.61 7.89 -13.28
C ASN A 83 3.12 7.09 -14.52
N GLY A 84 3.58 5.85 -14.69
CA GLY A 84 3.13 4.94 -15.76
C GLY A 84 2.04 3.93 -15.37
N ARG A 85 1.56 3.91 -14.11
CA ARG A 85 0.64 2.85 -13.63
C ARG A 85 -0.39 3.36 -12.64
N GLY A 86 -1.66 3.37 -13.07
CA GLY A 86 -2.81 3.31 -12.16
C GLY A 86 -2.99 4.49 -11.21
N GLY A 87 -2.41 5.67 -11.51
CA GLY A 87 -2.51 6.88 -10.69
C GLY A 87 -3.96 7.27 -10.38
N SER A 88 -4.84 7.26 -11.39
CA SER A 88 -6.25 7.61 -11.21
C SER A 88 -6.99 6.73 -10.21
N ARG A 89 -6.67 5.43 -10.13
CA ARG A 89 -7.33 4.52 -9.17
C ARG A 89 -6.92 4.80 -7.73
N PHE A 90 -5.68 5.23 -7.50
CA PHE A 90 -5.26 5.67 -6.18
C PHE A 90 -5.95 6.97 -5.81
N GLU A 91 -5.93 7.96 -6.71
CA GLU A 91 -6.58 9.25 -6.48
C GLU A 91 -8.08 9.07 -6.18
N SER A 92 -8.80 8.32 -7.00
CA SER A 92 -10.23 8.04 -6.76
C SER A 92 -10.48 7.33 -5.43
N LEU A 93 -9.67 6.33 -5.08
CA LEU A 93 -9.85 5.61 -3.82
C LEU A 93 -9.53 6.50 -2.62
N LEU A 94 -8.39 7.20 -2.64
CA LEU A 94 -7.97 8.04 -1.52
C LEU A 94 -8.92 9.22 -1.32
N ASP A 95 -9.47 9.79 -2.39
CA ASP A 95 -10.47 10.85 -2.32
C ASP A 95 -11.75 10.40 -1.59
N VAL A 96 -12.26 9.19 -1.90
CA VAL A 96 -13.42 8.60 -1.19
C VAL A 96 -13.18 8.52 0.32
N PHE A 97 -11.96 8.16 0.73
CA PHE A 97 -11.60 7.99 2.14
C PHE A 97 -11.04 9.25 2.81
N GLY A 98 -10.85 10.36 2.07
CA GLY A 98 -10.21 11.57 2.57
C GLY A 98 -8.73 11.36 2.95
N LEU A 99 -8.02 10.50 2.20
CA LEU A 99 -6.65 10.05 2.47
C LEU A 99 -5.65 10.54 1.40
N SER A 100 -5.97 11.60 0.67
CA SER A 100 -5.13 12.13 -0.42
C SER A 100 -3.72 12.49 0.02
N ASP A 101 -3.52 12.87 1.28
CA ASP A 101 -2.21 13.17 1.87
C ASP A 101 -1.28 11.94 1.95
N CYS A 102 -1.81 10.73 1.79
CA CYS A 102 -1.00 9.50 1.74
C CYS A 102 -0.31 9.30 0.38
N LEU A 103 -0.68 10.09 -0.63
CA LEU A 103 -0.16 9.94 -2.00
C LEU A 103 1.17 10.68 -2.17
N VAL A 104 2.22 9.92 -2.43
CA VAL A 104 3.57 10.42 -2.66
C VAL A 104 3.87 10.43 -4.15
N SER A 105 4.18 11.62 -4.68
CA SER A 105 4.70 11.77 -6.04
C SER A 105 6.10 11.15 -6.13
N GLU A 106 6.38 10.36 -7.18
CA GLU A 106 7.71 9.78 -7.38
C GLU A 106 8.80 10.86 -7.54
N ASN A 107 8.44 12.04 -8.07
CA ASN A 107 9.37 13.16 -8.26
C ASN A 107 9.74 13.85 -6.92
N ASP A 108 8.86 13.76 -5.91
CA ASP A 108 8.98 14.50 -4.64
C ASP A 108 9.22 13.54 -3.45
N ILE A 109 9.50 12.26 -3.76
CA ILE A 109 9.55 11.18 -2.77
C ILE A 109 10.59 11.44 -1.67
N LEU A 110 11.73 12.05 -2.01
CA LEU A 110 12.80 12.31 -1.05
C LEU A 110 12.48 13.48 -0.10
N ASP A 111 11.58 14.39 -0.48
CA ASP A 111 11.19 15.55 0.31
C ASP A 111 9.88 15.33 1.08
N PHE A 112 9.19 14.21 0.83
CA PHE A 112 7.93 13.89 1.46
C PHE A 112 8.03 13.81 2.99
N ARG A 113 7.09 14.48 3.66
CA ARG A 113 6.99 14.55 5.12
C ARG A 113 5.89 13.62 5.63
N TYR A 114 6.23 12.36 5.90
CA TYR A 114 5.23 11.38 6.33
C TYR A 114 4.58 11.72 7.68
N GLU A 115 5.23 12.54 8.50
CA GLU A 115 4.73 12.93 9.82
C GLU A 115 3.48 13.82 9.75
N THR A 116 3.18 14.39 8.58
CA THR A 116 1.97 15.21 8.38
C THR A 116 0.74 14.38 8.02
N VAL A 117 0.90 13.07 7.79
CA VAL A 117 -0.20 12.19 7.40
C VAL A 117 -0.87 11.64 8.64
N GLU A 118 -2.14 11.97 8.83
CA GLU A 118 -2.94 11.52 9.96
C GLU A 118 -3.99 10.50 9.54
N PHE A 119 -4.24 9.51 10.40
CA PHE A 119 -5.24 8.47 10.16
C PHE A 119 -6.31 8.51 11.26
N ASP A 120 -7.43 9.17 10.98
CA ASP A 120 -8.63 9.09 11.80
C ASP A 120 -9.39 7.81 11.47
N TRP A 121 -8.99 6.69 12.07
CA TRP A 121 -9.59 5.38 11.81
C TRP A 121 -11.09 5.33 12.11
N LYS A 122 -11.61 6.20 12.97
CA LYS A 122 -13.05 6.27 13.21
C LYS A 122 -13.77 6.81 11.97
N LYS A 123 -13.28 7.90 11.38
CA LYS A 123 -13.84 8.45 10.13
C LYS A 123 -13.62 7.51 8.95
N ILE A 124 -12.42 6.96 8.81
CA ILE A 124 -12.08 6.04 7.72
C ILE A 124 -12.98 4.79 7.74
N ASN A 125 -13.19 4.18 8.91
CA ASN A 125 -14.07 3.01 9.02
C ASN A 125 -15.55 3.36 8.81
N ALA A 126 -15.99 4.56 9.20
CA ALA A 126 -17.35 5.02 8.90
C ALA A 126 -17.59 5.14 7.38
N VAL A 127 -16.59 5.63 6.62
CA VAL A 127 -16.63 5.61 5.16
C VAL A 127 -16.65 4.17 4.63
N LEU A 128 -15.76 3.31 5.15
CA LEU A 128 -15.69 1.91 4.72
C LEU A 128 -17.02 1.18 4.87
N ASP A 129 -17.70 1.35 6.00
CA ASP A 129 -18.99 0.70 6.26
C ASP A 129 -20.10 1.26 5.36
N ARG A 130 -20.08 2.56 5.05
CA ARG A 130 -20.98 3.16 4.06
C ARG A 130 -20.76 2.57 2.66
N GLU A 131 -19.51 2.46 2.21
CA GLU A 131 -19.20 1.90 0.89
C GLU A 131 -19.53 0.40 0.81
N ARG A 132 -19.35 -0.35 1.91
CA ARG A 132 -19.81 -1.74 2.02
C ARG A 132 -21.32 -1.86 1.89
N GLN A 133 -22.07 -1.00 2.57
CA GLN A 133 -23.53 -1.00 2.47
C GLN A 133 -23.98 -0.67 1.04
N SER A 134 -23.37 0.33 0.41
CA SER A 134 -23.64 0.69 -1.00
C SER A 134 -23.39 -0.50 -1.94
N ALA A 135 -22.27 -1.20 -1.78
CA ALA A 135 -21.95 -2.38 -2.56
C ALA A 135 -22.94 -3.53 -2.31
N HIS A 136 -23.31 -3.77 -1.05
CA HIS A 136 -24.31 -4.77 -0.69
C HIS A 136 -25.68 -4.46 -1.32
N ASP A 137 -26.15 -3.23 -1.20
CA ASP A 137 -27.42 -2.78 -1.78
C ASP A 137 -27.43 -2.91 -3.30
N PHE A 138 -26.30 -2.62 -3.95
CA PHE A 138 -26.15 -2.82 -5.39
C PHE A 138 -26.32 -4.31 -5.75
N LEU A 139 -25.61 -5.21 -5.06
CA LEU A 139 -25.68 -6.65 -5.32
C LEU A 139 -27.09 -7.21 -5.08
N CYS A 140 -27.74 -6.84 -3.98
CA CYS A 140 -29.11 -7.29 -3.68
C CYS A 140 -30.18 -6.78 -4.65
N ARG A 141 -29.91 -5.71 -5.40
CA ARG A 141 -30.84 -5.17 -6.40
C ARG A 141 -30.64 -5.75 -7.81
N HIS A 142 -29.48 -6.36 -8.08
CA HIS A 142 -29.06 -6.74 -9.44
C HIS A 142 -28.63 -8.21 -9.58
N ILE A 143 -28.66 -8.98 -8.50
CA ILE A 143 -28.48 -10.45 -8.46
C ILE A 143 -29.73 -11.05 -7.82
#